data_AF-A0A1Y2TU02-F1
#
_entry.id   AF-A0A1Y2TU02-F1
#
_cell.length_a   1.000
_cell.length_b   1.000
_cell.length_c   1.000
_cell.angle_alpha   90.00
_cell.angle_beta   90.00
_cell.angle_gamma   90.00
#
_symmetry.space_group_name_H-M   'P 1'
#
loop_
_entity.id
_entity.type
_entity.pdbx_description
1 polymer ?
#
loop_
_entity_poly.entity_id
_entity_poly.type
_entity_poly.pdbx_seq_one_letter_code
_entity_poly.pdbx_strand_id
1 'polypeptide(L)'
;MSKAPESYLFEALQLEPSSCAKRVGYNWLSADRRLGATTKSGRNPLAAKGQRPEALEKMTEEASRELSTAFPGPLILPGDELAQDPKYPPQSFRSWLNEGLRKNRKPNKTRHALYVASVPEITPSMSFMKGWLQPNFGKGSKPPATTPFLPSPSEDIISYTAAFYHGMPVKPFPHRLQFVPWTESKKSGKPGSDTKYVGLLADNNCTRIRARPCPDGIFKRQLNLEDLLDAAIEMLPADAYSLILLFDHDMYEDEEDEFCCGRAYGGNRVAVVSAARYHPSLDDYAAIDLEHMWPASHCKSYVDDVCAAEGLQPNVKANPRTTSGPVPLLSAVEIVKRLGEPSTAEAKRGLWFSRLARTVVHELGHCFGLDHCVYYACVMQSTSCMAEDVRQPPYLCPVCLSKVSHAITCELQGRDEAGKEKYVIERYISLEKFCDSWKQVGLFAGYGAWLRGRLSQLES
;
A
#
# COMPACT_ATOMS: atom_id res chain seq x y z
N MET A 1 -34.53 -17.13 7.37
CA MET A 1 -34.60 -16.26 8.56
C MET A 1 -33.17 -15.88 8.91
N SER A 2 -32.72 -14.74 8.39
CA SER A 2 -31.35 -14.23 8.60
C SER A 2 -31.24 -13.71 10.03
N LYS A 3 -30.32 -14.30 10.82
CA LYS A 3 -29.86 -13.64 12.05
C LYS A 3 -29.29 -12.28 11.66
N ALA A 4 -29.76 -11.22 12.32
CA ALA A 4 -29.10 -9.92 12.26
C ALA A 4 -27.64 -10.09 12.74
N PRO A 5 -26.66 -9.36 12.17
CA PRO A 5 -25.30 -9.41 12.68
C PRO A 5 -25.31 -8.88 14.12
N GLU A 6 -24.83 -9.67 15.06
CA GLU A 6 -24.48 -9.17 16.39
C GLU A 6 -23.45 -8.05 16.18
N SER A 7 -23.74 -6.87 16.71
CA SER A 7 -22.81 -5.75 16.63
C SER A 7 -21.51 -6.14 17.31
N TYR A 8 -20.42 -6.27 16.55
CA TYR A 8 -19.12 -6.59 17.13
C TYR A 8 -18.74 -5.50 18.15
N LEU A 9 -18.72 -5.88 19.42
CA LEU A 9 -18.12 -5.09 20.49
C LEU A 9 -16.60 -5.25 20.33
N PHE A 10 -15.93 -4.20 19.81
CA PHE A 10 -14.48 -4.14 19.68
C PHE A 10 -13.83 -4.00 21.08
N GLU A 11 -13.92 -5.06 21.89
CA GLU A 11 -13.38 -5.08 23.26
C GLU A 11 -11.88 -5.38 23.26
N ALA A 12 -11.41 -6.13 22.26
CA ALA A 12 -10.03 -6.60 22.11
C ALA A 12 -9.49 -6.49 20.67
N LEU A 13 -8.18 -6.25 20.55
CA LEU A 13 -7.45 -6.19 19.29
C LEU A 13 -6.55 -7.43 19.13
N GLN A 14 -6.43 -7.91 17.90
CA GLN A 14 -5.45 -8.91 17.48
C GLN A 14 -4.11 -8.21 17.20
N LEU A 15 -3.17 -8.28 18.15
CA LEU A 15 -1.86 -7.62 18.04
C LEU A 15 -0.73 -8.53 17.56
N GLU A 16 -0.96 -9.84 17.54
CA GLU A 16 -0.03 -10.86 17.04
C GLU A 16 -0.61 -11.51 15.77
N PRO A 17 0.17 -12.27 14.99
CA PRO A 17 -0.39 -13.06 13.89
C PRO A 17 -1.50 -14.00 14.35
N SER A 18 -2.45 -14.27 13.46
CA SER A 18 -3.60 -15.12 13.75
C SER A 18 -3.19 -16.59 14.01
N SER A 19 -4.15 -17.42 14.43
CA SER A 19 -3.91 -18.87 14.55
C SER A 19 -3.57 -19.55 13.21
N CYS A 20 -3.93 -18.95 12.07
CA CYS A 20 -3.56 -19.44 10.74
C CYS A 20 -2.05 -19.44 10.54
N ALA A 21 -1.33 -18.44 11.07
CA ALA A 21 0.13 -18.33 10.95
C ALA A 21 0.85 -19.62 11.40
N LYS A 22 0.40 -20.22 12.51
CA LYS A 22 0.97 -21.49 13.00
C LYS A 22 0.66 -22.66 12.06
N ARG A 23 -0.54 -22.71 11.47
CA ARG A 23 -0.96 -23.78 10.55
C ARG A 23 -0.09 -23.79 9.28
N VAL A 24 0.16 -22.61 8.72
CA VAL A 24 0.95 -22.47 7.48
C VAL A 24 2.46 -22.49 7.73
N GLY A 25 2.89 -22.59 8.99
CA GLY A 25 4.31 -22.60 9.35
C GLY A 25 4.98 -21.23 9.21
N TYR A 26 4.21 -20.15 9.30
CA TYR A 26 4.76 -18.80 9.35
C TYR A 26 5.52 -18.58 10.66
N ASN A 27 6.78 -18.19 10.55
CA ASN A 27 7.64 -17.94 11.69
C ASN A 27 7.73 -16.44 11.98
N TRP A 28 6.88 -15.95 12.90
CA TRP A 28 6.97 -14.56 13.33
C TRP A 28 8.22 -14.35 14.19
N LEU A 29 9.12 -13.48 13.71
CA LEU A 29 10.40 -13.22 14.34
C LEU A 29 10.23 -12.74 15.80
N SER A 30 11.13 -13.20 16.67
CA SER A 30 11.14 -12.81 18.10
C SER A 30 11.23 -11.30 18.28
N ALA A 31 10.78 -10.81 19.44
CA ALA A 31 10.86 -9.38 19.79
C ALA A 31 12.29 -8.83 19.61
N ASP A 32 13.31 -9.56 20.07
CA ASP A 32 14.73 -9.20 19.91
C ASP A 32 15.12 -9.01 18.43
N ARG A 33 14.74 -9.96 17.57
CA ARG A 33 15.02 -9.90 16.13
C ARG A 33 14.26 -8.76 15.44
N ARG A 34 13.01 -8.52 15.83
CA ARG A 34 12.20 -7.43 15.27
C ARG A 34 12.74 -6.06 15.67
N LEU A 35 13.15 -5.87 16.92
CA LEU A 35 13.80 -4.63 17.37
C LEU A 35 15.20 -4.49 16.73
N GLY A 36 15.97 -5.56 16.63
CA GLY A 36 17.26 -5.54 15.94
C GLY A 36 17.15 -5.18 14.46
N ALA A 37 16.06 -5.58 13.80
CA ALA A 37 15.81 -5.27 12.39
C ALA A 37 15.58 -3.78 12.10
N THR A 38 15.28 -2.96 13.12
CA THR A 38 15.15 -1.50 12.97
C THR A 38 16.50 -0.77 13.02
N THR A 39 17.60 -1.46 13.35
CA THR A 39 18.91 -0.82 13.58
C THR A 39 19.91 -1.11 12.46
N LYS A 40 20.86 -0.19 12.25
CA LYS A 40 21.97 -0.38 11.29
C LYS A 40 22.85 -1.57 11.65
N SER A 41 23.01 -1.83 12.95
CA SER A 41 23.85 -2.91 13.46
C SER A 41 23.17 -4.28 13.34
N GLY A 42 21.85 -4.32 13.19
CA GLY A 42 21.06 -5.56 13.26
C GLY A 42 20.97 -6.11 14.69
N ARG A 43 21.37 -5.33 15.69
CA ARG A 43 21.32 -5.71 17.11
C ARG A 43 20.19 -4.97 17.80
N ASN A 44 19.63 -5.61 18.82
CA ASN A 44 18.61 -5.02 19.67
C ASN A 44 19.10 -3.67 20.26
N PRO A 45 18.36 -2.57 20.05
CA PRO A 45 18.75 -1.24 20.52
C PRO A 45 18.79 -1.13 22.05
N LEU A 46 18.11 -2.02 22.77
CA LEU A 46 18.09 -2.05 24.23
C LEU A 46 19.29 -2.79 24.84
N ALA A 47 20.09 -3.48 24.02
CA ALA A 47 21.22 -4.27 24.50
C ALA A 47 22.40 -3.38 24.91
N ALA A 48 22.71 -3.35 26.21
CA ALA A 48 23.87 -2.66 26.76
C ALA A 48 25.00 -3.63 27.18
N LYS A 49 26.25 -3.15 27.16
CA LYS A 49 27.42 -3.94 27.58
C LYS A 49 27.31 -4.27 29.08
N GLY A 50 27.43 -5.55 29.44
CA GLY A 50 27.37 -6.02 30.82
C GLY A 50 25.95 -6.20 31.37
N GLN A 51 24.91 -6.01 30.55
CA GLN A 51 23.53 -6.26 30.93
C GLN A 51 23.26 -7.77 31.06
N ARG A 52 22.51 -8.14 32.11
CA ARG A 52 22.09 -9.54 32.31
C ARG A 52 21.09 -9.96 31.22
N PRO A 53 21.22 -11.18 30.63
CA PRO A 53 20.33 -11.65 29.57
C PRO A 53 18.84 -11.57 29.94
N GLU A 54 18.47 -11.93 31.17
CA GLU A 54 17.08 -11.94 31.63
C GLU A 54 16.49 -10.53 31.73
N ALA A 55 17.32 -9.55 32.09
CA ALA A 55 16.90 -8.15 32.14
C ALA A 55 16.68 -7.59 30.73
N LEU A 56 17.53 -7.95 29.77
CA LEU A 56 17.37 -7.56 28.37
C LEU A 56 16.12 -8.20 27.76
N GLU A 57 15.88 -9.48 28.01
CA GLU A 57 14.68 -10.19 27.54
C GLU A 57 13.41 -9.50 28.04
N LYS A 58 13.32 -9.22 29.34
CA LYS A 58 12.18 -8.51 29.93
C LYS A 58 11.94 -7.14 29.28
N MET A 59 12.98 -6.31 29.16
CA MET A 59 12.87 -4.99 28.52
C MET A 59 12.46 -5.09 27.05
N THR A 60 12.95 -6.12 26.35
CA THR A 60 12.66 -6.38 24.94
C THR A 60 11.20 -6.76 24.73
N GLU A 61 10.68 -7.65 25.57
CA GLU A 61 9.26 -8.05 25.53
C GLU A 61 8.34 -6.89 25.92
N GLU A 62 8.71 -6.10 26.93
CA GLU A 62 7.96 -4.89 27.32
C GLU A 62 7.89 -3.87 26.17
N ALA A 63 9.04 -3.50 25.60
CA ALA A 63 9.10 -2.58 24.46
C ALA A 63 8.37 -3.11 23.23
N SER A 64 8.45 -4.42 22.96
CA SER A 64 7.73 -5.04 21.84
C SER A 64 6.23 -5.03 22.04
N ARG A 65 5.75 -5.29 23.26
CA ARG A 65 4.32 -5.22 23.60
C ARG A 65 3.78 -3.81 23.45
N GLU A 66 4.50 -2.80 23.95
CA GLU A 66 4.13 -1.40 23.79
C GLU A 66 4.08 -0.99 22.31
N LEU A 67 5.10 -1.37 21.54
CA LEU A 67 5.16 -1.08 20.11
C LEU A 67 4.03 -1.75 19.33
N SER A 68 3.61 -2.96 19.73
CA SER A 68 2.53 -3.70 19.08
C SER A 68 1.16 -3.03 19.20
N THR A 69 1.00 -2.09 20.15
CA THR A 69 -0.22 -1.27 20.26
C THR A 69 -0.39 -0.26 19.12
N ALA A 70 0.72 0.11 18.47
CA ALA A 70 0.75 0.98 17.31
C ALA A 70 1.02 0.19 16.01
N PHE A 71 1.95 -0.76 16.07
CA PHE A 71 2.40 -1.59 14.95
C PHE A 71 2.22 -3.07 15.32
N PRO A 72 1.01 -3.64 15.20
CA PRO A 72 0.77 -5.05 15.49
C PRO A 72 1.55 -5.97 14.54
N GLY A 73 1.59 -7.26 14.82
CA GLY A 73 2.07 -8.27 13.88
C GLY A 73 1.25 -8.31 12.59
N PRO A 74 1.77 -8.88 11.50
CA PRO A 74 0.98 -9.20 10.31
C PRO A 74 -0.23 -10.07 10.68
N LEU A 75 -1.42 -9.81 10.14
CA LEU A 75 -2.64 -10.56 10.48
C LEU A 75 -2.54 -12.05 10.10
N ILE A 76 -2.16 -12.34 8.86
CA ILE A 76 -2.03 -13.67 8.26
C ILE A 76 -3.33 -14.47 8.43
N LEU A 77 -4.32 -14.17 7.60
CA LEU A 77 -5.56 -14.93 7.49
C LEU A 77 -5.43 -16.02 6.39
N PRO A 78 -6.34 -17.00 6.37
CA PRO A 78 -6.41 -17.97 5.28
C PRO A 78 -6.53 -17.26 3.92
N GLY A 79 -5.67 -17.66 2.97
CA GLY A 79 -5.61 -17.05 1.63
C GLY A 79 -4.72 -15.81 1.54
N ASP A 80 -4.27 -15.21 2.64
CA ASP A 80 -3.33 -14.08 2.62
C ASP A 80 -2.01 -14.47 1.95
N GLU A 81 -1.31 -13.50 1.36
CA GLU A 81 -0.06 -13.75 0.65
C GLU A 81 1.00 -14.34 1.57
N LEU A 82 1.14 -13.85 2.81
CA LEU A 82 2.06 -14.45 3.79
C LEU A 82 1.57 -15.80 4.34
N ALA A 83 0.33 -16.19 4.08
CA ALA A 83 -0.15 -17.54 4.33
C ALA A 83 0.20 -18.49 3.18
N GLN A 84 0.25 -17.98 1.94
CA GLN A 84 0.64 -18.72 0.74
C GLN A 84 2.17 -18.86 0.62
N ASP A 85 2.93 -17.80 0.90
CA ASP A 85 4.39 -17.79 1.05
C ASP A 85 4.82 -17.45 2.49
N PRO A 86 4.68 -18.40 3.44
CA PRO A 86 5.05 -18.18 4.84
C PRO A 86 6.56 -18.06 5.08
N LYS A 87 7.38 -18.26 4.04
CA LYS A 87 8.84 -18.23 4.09
C LYS A 87 9.44 -17.04 3.36
N TYR A 88 8.62 -16.07 2.94
CA TYR A 88 9.08 -14.85 2.29
C TYR A 88 10.25 -14.21 3.07
N PRO A 89 11.39 -13.92 2.42
CA PRO A 89 12.60 -13.55 3.12
C PRO A 89 12.48 -12.17 3.82
N PRO A 90 12.91 -12.06 5.10
CA PRO A 90 12.81 -10.79 5.82
C PRO A 90 13.92 -9.82 5.40
N GLN A 91 13.55 -8.61 4.97
CA GLN A 91 14.52 -7.55 4.69
C GLN A 91 14.68 -6.60 5.91
N SER A 92 15.74 -6.78 6.72
CA SER A 92 16.05 -5.86 7.84
C SER A 92 16.61 -4.52 7.36
N PHE A 93 16.66 -3.50 8.23
CA PHE A 93 17.35 -2.23 7.91
C PHE A 93 18.83 -2.48 7.56
N ARG A 94 19.53 -3.32 8.33
CA ARG A 94 20.91 -3.70 8.03
C ARG A 94 21.05 -4.38 6.66
N SER A 95 20.15 -5.31 6.31
CA SER A 95 20.17 -5.99 5.01
C SER A 95 19.98 -4.98 3.88
N TRP A 96 18.93 -4.18 3.99
CA TRP A 96 18.61 -3.11 3.03
C TRP A 96 19.74 -2.09 2.86
N LEU A 97 20.44 -1.73 3.93
CA LEU A 97 21.56 -0.78 3.88
C LEU A 97 22.75 -1.33 3.10
N ASN A 98 22.95 -2.65 3.15
CA ASN A 98 24.05 -3.35 2.49
C ASN A 98 23.67 -3.93 1.12
N GLU A 99 22.44 -3.69 0.66
CA GLU A 99 21.94 -4.17 -0.61
C GLU A 99 22.79 -3.64 -1.77
N GLY A 100 23.33 -4.55 -2.58
CA GLY A 100 24.28 -4.21 -3.64
C GLY A 100 23.65 -3.31 -4.69
N LEU A 101 22.40 -3.61 -5.06
CA LEU A 101 21.64 -2.84 -6.05
C LEU A 101 21.34 -1.40 -5.61
N ARG A 102 21.35 -1.11 -4.29
CA ARG A 102 21.10 0.23 -3.76
C ARG A 102 22.31 1.16 -3.83
N LYS A 103 23.55 0.65 -3.83
CA LYS A 103 24.76 1.48 -3.68
C LYS A 103 24.82 2.67 -4.64
N ASN A 104 24.42 2.47 -5.89
CA ASN A 104 24.42 3.50 -6.94
C ASN A 104 23.04 4.15 -7.18
N ARG A 105 22.02 3.77 -6.41
CA ARG A 105 20.62 4.15 -6.62
C ARG A 105 20.01 5.00 -5.50
N LYS A 106 20.82 5.40 -4.51
CA LYS A 106 20.42 6.27 -3.39
C LYS A 106 19.94 7.66 -3.85
N PRO A 107 18.99 8.28 -3.15
CA PRO A 107 18.64 9.67 -3.41
C PRO A 107 19.85 10.57 -3.14
N ASN A 108 20.01 11.62 -3.93
CA ASN A 108 21.11 12.58 -3.82
C ASN A 108 20.69 13.94 -4.39
N LYS A 109 21.53 14.97 -4.26
CA LYS A 109 21.19 16.35 -4.70
C LYS A 109 20.78 16.48 -6.17
N THR A 110 21.28 15.62 -7.05
CA THR A 110 20.91 15.62 -8.49
C THR A 110 19.73 14.72 -8.80
N ARG A 111 19.42 13.75 -7.94
CA ARG A 111 18.37 12.74 -8.10
C ARG A 111 17.54 12.67 -6.81
N HIS A 112 16.54 13.53 -6.69
CA HIS A 112 15.85 13.79 -5.41
C HIS A 112 14.33 13.96 -5.51
N ALA A 113 13.76 14.09 -6.70
CA ALA A 113 12.33 14.36 -6.85
C ALA A 113 11.52 13.09 -7.11
N LEU A 114 10.34 12.96 -6.51
CA LEU A 114 9.36 11.96 -6.90
C LEU A 114 8.43 12.58 -7.95
N TYR A 115 8.22 11.89 -9.06
CA TYR A 115 7.30 12.33 -10.10
C TYR A 115 6.05 11.48 -10.13
N VAL A 116 4.89 12.12 -10.24
CA VAL A 116 3.59 11.46 -10.43
C VAL A 116 3.08 11.79 -11.82
N ALA A 117 3.04 10.79 -12.71
CA ALA A 117 2.43 10.89 -14.01
C ALA A 117 0.94 10.55 -13.92
N SER A 118 0.10 11.53 -14.26
CA SER A 118 -1.34 11.39 -14.29
C SER A 118 -1.81 10.44 -15.39
N VAL A 119 -3.07 10.04 -15.30
CA VAL A 119 -3.72 9.13 -16.26
C VAL A 119 -3.60 9.69 -17.69
N PRO A 120 -3.15 8.89 -18.68
CA PRO A 120 -3.05 9.36 -20.06
C PRO A 120 -4.40 9.72 -20.68
N GLU A 121 -4.44 10.81 -21.45
CA GLU A 121 -5.65 11.24 -22.14
C GLU A 121 -5.99 10.25 -23.27
N ILE A 122 -7.26 9.85 -23.33
CA ILE A 122 -7.79 9.12 -24.48
C ILE A 122 -8.13 10.11 -25.60
N THR A 123 -7.32 10.12 -26.66
CA THR A 123 -7.55 10.96 -27.84
C THR A 123 -8.86 10.59 -28.57
N PRO A 124 -9.44 11.49 -29.40
CA PRO A 124 -10.68 11.20 -30.12
C PRO A 124 -10.61 9.92 -30.98
N SER A 125 -9.46 9.64 -31.58
CA SER A 125 -9.22 8.43 -32.39
C SER A 125 -9.18 7.14 -31.55
N MET A 126 -8.95 7.26 -30.24
CA MET A 126 -8.93 6.15 -29.28
C MET A 126 -10.19 6.08 -28.41
N SER A 127 -11.27 6.78 -28.78
CA SER A 127 -12.51 6.87 -27.98
C SER A 127 -13.11 5.53 -27.54
N PHE A 128 -12.86 4.43 -28.28
CA PHE A 128 -13.27 3.07 -27.89
C PHE A 128 -12.67 2.61 -26.55
N MET A 129 -11.49 3.10 -26.16
CA MET A 129 -10.83 2.78 -24.88
C MET A 129 -11.61 3.28 -23.67
N LYS A 130 -12.50 4.26 -23.83
CA LYS A 130 -13.41 4.69 -22.75
C LYS A 130 -14.32 3.54 -22.30
N GLY A 131 -14.65 2.64 -23.22
CA GLY A 131 -15.44 1.44 -22.92
C GLY A 131 -14.68 0.37 -22.14
N TRP A 132 -13.36 0.53 -21.92
CA TRP A 132 -12.53 -0.39 -21.13
C TRP A 132 -12.40 0.03 -19.67
N LEU A 133 -12.82 1.25 -19.33
CA LEU A 133 -12.70 1.80 -17.97
C LEU A 133 -13.86 1.42 -17.04
N GLN A 134 -14.93 0.85 -17.59
CA GLN A 134 -16.15 0.55 -16.83
C GLN A 134 -16.22 -0.94 -16.54
N PRO A 135 -16.39 -1.33 -15.27
CA PRO A 135 -16.70 -2.70 -14.91
C PRO A 135 -18.00 -3.19 -15.57
N ASN A 136 -18.01 -4.44 -16.00
CA ASN A 136 -19.13 -5.14 -16.58
C ASN A 136 -19.61 -6.22 -15.61
N PHE A 137 -20.84 -6.10 -15.14
CA PHE A 137 -21.42 -7.03 -14.17
C PHE A 137 -22.34 -8.09 -14.80
N GLY A 138 -22.37 -8.20 -16.14
CA GLY A 138 -23.26 -9.12 -16.84
C GLY A 138 -24.73 -8.69 -16.84
N LYS A 139 -25.59 -9.45 -17.54
CA LYS A 139 -27.02 -9.13 -17.68
C LYS A 139 -27.78 -9.56 -16.41
N GLY A 140 -28.06 -8.64 -15.50
CA GLY A 140 -28.97 -8.88 -14.36
C GLY A 140 -28.69 -8.00 -13.13
N SER A 141 -27.47 -7.54 -12.97
CA SER A 141 -27.06 -6.55 -11.98
C SER A 141 -27.27 -5.15 -12.54
N LYS A 142 -28.05 -4.31 -11.84
CA LYS A 142 -28.09 -2.88 -12.15
C LYS A 142 -26.69 -2.33 -11.91
N PRO A 143 -26.03 -1.67 -12.88
CA PRO A 143 -24.82 -0.92 -12.58
C PRO A 143 -25.16 0.05 -11.44
N PRO A 144 -24.38 0.09 -10.34
CA PRO A 144 -24.57 1.11 -9.32
C PRO A 144 -24.61 2.47 -10.00
N ALA A 145 -25.48 3.37 -9.54
CA ALA A 145 -25.61 4.72 -10.09
C ALA A 145 -24.20 5.28 -10.31
N THR A 146 -23.82 5.46 -11.57
CA THR A 146 -22.46 5.76 -12.01
C THR A 146 -21.92 6.89 -11.16
N THR A 147 -20.99 6.59 -10.26
CA THR A 147 -20.10 7.63 -9.75
C THR A 147 -19.33 8.11 -10.98
N PRO A 148 -19.50 9.38 -11.39
CA PRO A 148 -18.69 9.92 -12.47
C PRO A 148 -17.24 9.64 -12.12
N PHE A 149 -16.51 9.16 -13.13
CA PHE A 149 -15.06 9.06 -13.16
C PHE A 149 -14.42 10.08 -12.23
N LEU A 150 -13.47 9.64 -11.40
CA LEU A 150 -12.57 10.57 -10.74
C LEU A 150 -11.97 11.48 -11.83
N PRO A 151 -12.11 12.81 -11.76
CA PRO A 151 -11.06 13.64 -12.33
C PRO A 151 -9.78 13.22 -11.60
N SER A 152 -8.77 12.78 -12.36
CA SER A 152 -7.47 12.29 -11.90
C SER A 152 -7.04 13.01 -10.61
N PRO A 153 -7.02 12.35 -9.44
CA PRO A 153 -6.65 12.95 -8.16
C PRO A 153 -5.13 13.15 -8.08
N SER A 154 -4.49 13.54 -9.18
CA SER A 154 -3.04 13.68 -9.25
C SER A 154 -2.56 14.69 -8.21
N GLU A 155 -3.33 15.75 -7.93
CA GLU A 155 -2.99 16.71 -6.87
C GLU A 155 -3.06 16.10 -5.46
N ASP A 156 -4.09 15.31 -5.17
CA ASP A 156 -4.25 14.64 -3.87
C ASP A 156 -3.22 13.51 -3.69
N ILE A 157 -2.92 12.75 -4.76
CA ILE A 157 -1.85 11.74 -4.76
C ILE A 157 -0.50 12.42 -4.56
N ILE A 158 -0.21 13.52 -5.26
CA ILE A 158 1.02 14.31 -5.05
C ILE A 158 1.10 14.78 -3.60
N SER A 159 0.00 15.31 -3.05
CA SER A 159 -0.07 15.82 -1.69
C SER A 159 0.13 14.72 -0.64
N TYR A 160 -0.54 13.57 -0.81
CA TYR A 160 -0.37 12.42 0.08
C TYR A 160 1.04 11.86 0.00
N THR A 161 1.58 11.70 -1.21
CA THR A 161 2.94 11.22 -1.45
C THR A 161 3.97 12.17 -0.83
N ALA A 162 3.75 13.48 -0.93
CA ALA A 162 4.62 14.49 -0.32
C ALA A 162 4.58 14.45 1.21
N ALA A 163 3.41 14.19 1.81
CA ALA A 163 3.30 13.98 3.24
C ALA A 163 3.96 12.65 3.67
N PHE A 164 3.76 11.58 2.89
CA PHE A 164 4.25 10.24 3.19
C PHE A 164 5.77 10.11 3.05
N TYR A 165 6.35 10.67 1.99
CA TYR A 165 7.79 10.77 1.75
C TYR A 165 8.28 12.18 2.08
N HIS A 166 7.84 12.69 3.24
CA HIS A 166 8.19 14.03 3.75
C HIS A 166 9.67 14.34 3.51
N GLY A 167 9.99 15.57 3.14
CA GLY A 167 11.37 16.00 2.88
C GLY A 167 11.90 15.69 1.47
N MET A 168 11.12 15.04 0.60
CA MET A 168 11.40 14.94 -0.83
C MET A 168 10.41 15.78 -1.64
N PRO A 169 10.86 16.52 -2.68
CA PRO A 169 9.94 17.18 -3.61
C PRO A 169 9.11 16.15 -4.37
N VAL A 170 7.80 16.34 -4.41
CA VAL A 170 6.88 15.55 -5.25
C VAL A 170 6.31 16.48 -6.31
N LYS A 171 6.45 16.10 -7.58
CA LYS A 171 6.13 16.95 -8.72
C LYS A 171 5.16 16.22 -9.65
N PRO A 172 4.24 16.94 -10.31
CA PRO A 172 3.53 16.38 -11.45
C PRO A 172 4.53 16.08 -12.58
N PHE A 173 4.27 15.03 -13.34
CA PHE A 173 5.03 14.73 -14.54
C PHE A 173 4.89 15.88 -15.55
N PRO A 174 6.00 16.39 -16.13
CA PRO A 174 5.98 17.61 -16.92
C PRO A 174 5.35 17.44 -18.30
N HIS A 175 5.22 16.21 -18.78
CA HIS A 175 4.75 15.92 -20.13
C HIS A 175 3.33 15.35 -20.12
N ARG A 176 2.58 15.68 -21.18
CA ARG A 176 1.23 15.17 -21.36
C ARG A 176 1.28 13.77 -21.94
N LEU A 177 0.65 12.81 -21.27
CA LEU A 177 0.53 11.44 -21.74
C LEU A 177 -0.77 11.26 -22.52
N GLN A 178 -0.71 10.56 -23.64
CA GLN A 178 -1.89 10.32 -24.49
C GLN A 178 -1.92 8.89 -25.04
N PHE A 179 -3.10 8.28 -25.02
CA PHE A 179 -3.35 7.09 -25.82
C PHE A 179 -3.60 7.48 -27.28
N VAL A 180 -2.83 6.89 -28.19
CA VAL A 180 -2.90 7.12 -29.63
C VAL A 180 -2.98 5.78 -30.37
N PRO A 181 -3.45 5.76 -31.64
CA PRO A 181 -3.41 4.55 -32.45
C PRO A 181 -1.97 4.06 -32.61
N TRP A 182 -1.73 2.77 -32.36
CA TRP A 182 -0.46 2.16 -32.75
C TRP A 182 -0.48 1.89 -34.26
N THR A 183 0.31 2.64 -35.03
CA THR A 183 0.47 2.40 -36.46
C THR A 183 1.78 1.67 -36.74
N GLU A 184 1.69 0.36 -36.98
CA GLU A 184 2.82 -0.35 -37.60
C GLU A 184 3.05 0.20 -39.00
N SER A 185 4.30 0.22 -39.47
CA SER A 185 4.67 0.64 -40.82
C SER A 185 3.99 -0.27 -41.86
N LYS A 186 2.78 0.15 -42.27
CA LYS A 186 1.81 -0.43 -43.21
C LYS A 186 2.14 -1.81 -43.84
N LYS A 187 1.21 -2.75 -43.62
CA LYS A 187 0.41 -3.28 -44.75
C LYS A 187 -1.06 -2.89 -44.54
N SER A 188 -1.64 -2.35 -45.59
CA SER A 188 -2.99 -1.82 -45.68
C SER A 188 -4.06 -2.81 -45.21
N GLY A 189 -4.77 -2.46 -44.14
CA GLY A 189 -6.00 -3.11 -43.70
C GLY A 189 -6.81 -2.14 -42.85
N LYS A 190 -8.14 -2.17 -42.96
CA LYS A 190 -9.01 -1.45 -42.01
C LYS A 190 -8.71 -1.95 -40.59
N PRO A 191 -8.79 -1.09 -39.55
CA PRO A 191 -8.62 -1.54 -38.17
C PRO A 191 -9.63 -2.66 -37.89
N GLY A 192 -9.15 -3.89 -37.68
CA GLY A 192 -9.97 -5.01 -37.26
C GLY A 192 -10.51 -4.76 -35.84
N SER A 193 -11.65 -5.37 -35.50
CA SER A 193 -12.33 -5.16 -34.21
C SER A 193 -11.62 -5.74 -32.98
N ASP A 194 -10.36 -6.17 -33.11
CA ASP A 194 -9.55 -6.74 -32.04
C ASP A 194 -8.23 -5.95 -31.93
N THR A 195 -8.29 -4.78 -31.30
CA THR A 195 -7.12 -3.93 -31.07
C THR A 195 -6.17 -4.61 -30.09
N LYS A 196 -5.17 -5.31 -30.61
CA LYS A 196 -4.12 -5.99 -29.82
C LYS A 196 -3.08 -5.03 -29.23
N TYR A 197 -2.93 -3.83 -29.82
CA TYR A 197 -1.92 -2.87 -29.43
C TYR A 197 -2.49 -1.45 -29.40
N VAL A 198 -2.08 -0.65 -28.42
CA VAL A 198 -2.32 0.79 -28.33
C VAL A 198 -0.98 1.51 -28.17
N GLY A 199 -0.89 2.76 -28.61
CA GLY A 199 0.30 3.59 -28.39
C GLY A 199 0.14 4.45 -27.15
N LEU A 200 1.17 4.51 -26.30
CA LEU A 200 1.29 5.49 -25.23
C LEU A 200 2.30 6.56 -25.66
N LEU A 201 1.80 7.75 -25.97
CA LEU A 201 2.60 8.88 -26.40
C LEU A 201 3.02 9.72 -25.17
N ALA A 202 4.33 9.91 -25.03
CA ALA A 202 4.96 10.87 -24.12
C ALA A 202 5.86 11.79 -24.96
N ASP A 203 5.46 13.04 -25.13
CA ASP A 203 6.06 13.99 -26.08
C ASP A 203 6.16 13.44 -27.52
N ASN A 204 7.36 13.04 -27.93
CA ASN A 204 7.69 12.54 -29.26
C ASN A 204 7.92 11.01 -29.28
N ASN A 205 7.91 10.36 -28.10
CA ASN A 205 8.14 8.93 -27.96
C ASN A 205 6.80 8.22 -27.78
N CYS A 206 6.56 7.20 -28.60
CA CYS A 206 5.34 6.40 -28.54
C CYS A 206 5.73 4.95 -28.24
N THR A 207 5.37 4.47 -27.05
CA THR A 207 5.60 3.10 -26.62
C THR A 207 4.41 2.23 -27.02
N ARG A 208 4.67 1.05 -27.60
CA ARG A 208 3.63 0.08 -27.94
C ARG A 208 3.19 -0.66 -26.69
N ILE A 209 1.91 -0.60 -26.36
CA ILE A 209 1.31 -1.29 -25.23
C ILE A 209 0.40 -2.41 -25.74
N ARG A 210 0.66 -3.65 -25.31
CA ARG A 210 -0.19 -4.81 -25.55
C ARG A 210 -1.50 -4.65 -24.79
N ALA A 211 -2.59 -5.05 -25.43
CA ALA A 211 -3.91 -5.13 -24.82
C ALA A 211 -4.53 -6.51 -25.06
N ARG A 212 -5.06 -7.12 -24.00
CA ARG A 212 -5.77 -8.41 -24.07
C ARG A 212 -7.21 -8.29 -23.57
N PRO A 213 -8.14 -9.17 -23.99
CA PRO A 213 -9.41 -9.34 -23.28
C PRO A 213 -9.16 -9.72 -21.81
N CYS A 214 -9.95 -9.18 -20.89
CA CYS A 214 -9.81 -9.50 -19.48
C CYS A 214 -10.30 -10.95 -19.22
N PRO A 215 -9.50 -11.84 -18.59
CA PRO A 215 -9.87 -13.24 -18.39
C PRO A 215 -11.17 -13.44 -17.61
N ASP A 216 -11.42 -12.61 -16.60
CA ASP A 216 -12.62 -12.68 -15.74
C ASP A 216 -13.86 -11.95 -16.33
N GLY A 217 -13.67 -11.23 -17.43
CA GLY A 217 -14.73 -10.47 -18.11
C GLY A 217 -15.23 -9.23 -17.36
N ILE A 218 -14.62 -8.85 -16.24
CA ILE A 218 -15.00 -7.67 -15.45
C ILE A 218 -14.70 -6.39 -16.22
N PHE A 219 -13.53 -6.29 -16.83
CA PHE A 219 -13.23 -5.22 -17.77
C PHE A 219 -13.22 -5.75 -19.19
N LYS A 220 -13.44 -4.88 -20.19
CA LYS A 220 -13.40 -5.34 -21.59
C LYS A 220 -12.00 -5.75 -22.02
N ARG A 221 -10.98 -5.03 -21.56
CA ARG A 221 -9.57 -5.29 -21.86
C ARG A 221 -8.67 -4.83 -20.74
N GLN A 222 -7.50 -5.44 -20.68
CA GLN A 222 -6.37 -5.08 -19.82
C GLN A 222 -5.19 -4.60 -20.67
N LEU A 223 -4.39 -3.70 -20.09
CA LEU A 223 -3.12 -3.23 -20.65
C LEU A 223 -1.95 -4.00 -20.02
N ASN A 224 -0.93 -4.32 -20.80
CA ASN A 224 0.23 -5.03 -20.28
C ASN A 224 1.11 -4.11 -19.43
N LEU A 225 1.41 -4.55 -18.22
CA LEU A 225 2.15 -3.84 -17.20
C LEU A 225 3.62 -3.64 -17.57
N GLU A 226 4.24 -4.64 -18.19
CA GLU A 226 5.65 -4.58 -18.60
C GLU A 226 5.88 -3.49 -19.66
N ASP A 227 5.01 -3.42 -20.66
CA ASP A 227 5.08 -2.37 -21.68
C ASP A 227 4.90 -0.96 -21.07
N LEU A 228 4.10 -0.84 -20.00
CA LEU A 228 3.89 0.41 -19.27
C LEU A 228 5.11 0.79 -18.42
N LEU A 229 5.77 -0.19 -17.81
CA LEU A 229 7.02 0.00 -17.07
C LEU A 229 8.14 0.43 -18.02
N ASP A 230 8.27 -0.19 -19.19
CA ASP A 230 9.24 0.20 -20.22
C ASP A 230 9.03 1.66 -20.65
N ALA A 231 7.77 2.07 -20.89
CA ALA A 231 7.44 3.47 -21.17
C ALA A 231 7.89 4.40 -20.02
N ALA A 232 7.62 4.01 -18.78
CA ALA A 232 8.01 4.77 -17.59
C ALA A 232 9.54 4.91 -17.46
N ILE A 233 10.31 3.88 -17.81
CA ILE A 233 11.77 3.91 -17.82
C ILE A 233 12.27 4.92 -18.85
N GLU A 234 11.71 4.88 -20.06
CA GLU A 234 12.12 5.75 -21.16
C GLU A 234 11.84 7.23 -20.85
N MET A 235 10.72 7.52 -20.17
CA MET A 235 10.30 8.89 -19.86
C MET A 235 10.76 9.42 -18.50
N LEU A 236 11.58 8.66 -17.75
CA LEU A 236 12.02 9.01 -16.41
C LEU A 236 12.85 10.32 -16.39
N PRO A 237 12.39 11.38 -15.70
CA PRO A 237 13.12 12.66 -15.69
C PRO A 237 14.52 12.55 -15.07
N ALA A 238 15.45 13.38 -15.52
CA ALA A 238 16.85 13.32 -15.10
C ALA A 238 17.05 13.57 -13.59
N ASP A 239 16.28 14.48 -12.99
CA ASP A 239 16.32 14.79 -11.56
C ASP A 239 15.40 13.92 -10.69
N ALA A 240 14.58 13.08 -11.33
CA ALA A 240 13.67 12.18 -10.65
C ALA A 240 14.47 11.17 -9.86
N TYR A 241 14.24 11.07 -8.55
CA TYR A 241 14.53 9.86 -7.79
C TYR A 241 13.72 8.70 -8.33
N SER A 242 12.40 8.86 -8.46
CA SER A 242 11.48 7.86 -9.01
C SER A 242 10.36 8.52 -9.80
N LEU A 243 9.78 7.79 -10.74
CA LEU A 243 8.52 8.10 -11.41
C LEU A 243 7.47 7.06 -11.02
N ILE A 244 6.24 7.49 -10.73
CA ILE A 244 5.08 6.61 -10.68
C ILE A 244 4.06 7.04 -11.72
N LEU A 245 3.55 6.07 -12.47
CA LEU A 245 2.59 6.25 -13.55
C LEU A 245 1.23 5.69 -13.15
N LEU A 246 0.19 6.51 -13.25
CA LEU A 246 -1.18 6.15 -12.86
C LEU A 246 -2.04 5.81 -14.07
N PHE A 247 -2.93 4.83 -13.93
CA PHE A 247 -3.92 4.45 -14.95
C PHE A 247 -5.30 4.19 -14.36
N ASP A 248 -6.33 4.35 -15.18
CA ASP A 248 -7.70 3.94 -14.86
C ASP A 248 -8.11 2.62 -15.56
N HIS A 249 -7.22 2.08 -16.42
CA HIS A 249 -7.43 0.81 -17.13
C HIS A 249 -6.90 -0.36 -16.32
N ASP A 250 -7.57 -1.50 -16.39
CA ASP A 250 -7.12 -2.75 -15.78
C ASP A 250 -5.80 -3.22 -16.41
N MET A 251 -4.97 -3.94 -15.65
CA MET A 251 -3.60 -4.31 -16.06
C MET A 251 -3.30 -5.79 -15.80
N TYR A 252 -2.28 -6.32 -16.47
CA TYR A 252 -1.73 -7.66 -16.27
C TYR A 252 -0.22 -7.69 -16.52
N GLU A 253 0.53 -8.55 -15.83
CA GLU A 253 1.98 -8.72 -16.03
C GLU A 253 2.25 -9.81 -17.09
N ASP A 254 1.70 -11.01 -16.90
CA ASP A 254 1.86 -12.16 -17.79
C ASP A 254 0.55 -12.96 -18.05
N GLU A 255 0.68 -14.10 -18.74
CA GLU A 255 -0.47 -14.93 -19.16
C GLU A 255 -1.12 -15.73 -18.01
N GLU A 256 -0.43 -15.90 -16.88
CA GLU A 256 -0.94 -16.62 -15.71
C GLU A 256 -1.71 -15.68 -14.76
N ASP A 257 -1.44 -14.36 -14.82
CA ASP A 257 -2.15 -13.37 -14.01
C ASP A 257 -3.62 -13.23 -14.40
N GLU A 258 -4.49 -13.09 -13.40
CA GLU A 258 -5.84 -12.58 -13.61
C GLU A 258 -5.82 -11.05 -13.83
N PHE A 259 -5.14 -10.31 -12.95
CA PHE A 259 -4.91 -8.85 -13.04
C PHE A 259 -3.78 -8.41 -12.10
N CYS A 260 -3.28 -7.19 -12.28
CA CYS A 260 -2.36 -6.53 -11.35
C CYS A 260 -2.82 -5.10 -11.02
N CYS A 261 -2.79 -4.72 -9.74
CA CYS A 261 -3.12 -3.35 -9.30
C CYS A 261 -1.93 -2.40 -9.37
N GLY A 262 -0.71 -2.91 -9.22
CA GLY A 262 0.51 -2.12 -9.24
C GLY A 262 1.74 -3.00 -9.36
N ARG A 263 2.84 -2.39 -9.81
CA ARG A 263 4.16 -3.01 -9.86
C ARG A 263 5.23 -1.94 -9.91
N ALA A 264 6.37 -2.23 -9.29
CA ALA A 264 7.55 -1.39 -9.34
C ALA A 264 8.75 -2.14 -9.87
N TYR A 265 9.41 -1.55 -10.85
CA TYR A 265 10.79 -1.89 -11.18
C TYR A 265 11.70 -1.01 -10.34
N GLY A 266 11.79 -1.31 -9.05
CA GLY A 266 12.50 -0.49 -8.07
C GLY A 266 13.96 -0.21 -8.42
N GLY A 267 14.62 -1.18 -9.08
CA GLY A 267 15.93 -0.98 -9.68
C GLY A 267 15.93 0.14 -10.73
N ASN A 268 14.96 0.17 -11.64
CA ASN A 268 14.83 1.21 -12.66
C ASN A 268 14.18 2.51 -12.15
N ARG A 269 13.69 2.52 -10.91
CA ARG A 269 13.11 3.67 -10.22
C ARG A 269 11.80 4.12 -10.85
N VAL A 270 11.02 3.15 -11.31
CA VAL A 270 9.70 3.38 -11.89
C VAL A 270 8.67 2.45 -11.26
N ALA A 271 7.44 2.93 -11.19
CA ALA A 271 6.29 2.18 -10.75
C ALA A 271 5.08 2.51 -11.62
N VAL A 272 4.15 1.57 -11.72
CA VAL A 272 2.86 1.73 -12.38
C VAL A 272 1.77 1.28 -11.42
N VAL A 273 0.69 2.04 -11.30
CA VAL A 273 -0.48 1.70 -10.47
C VAL A 273 -1.77 1.96 -11.24
N SER A 274 -2.68 1.00 -11.21
CA SER A 274 -4.03 1.13 -11.76
C SER A 274 -5.08 1.35 -10.67
N ALA A 275 -6.01 2.26 -10.94
CA ALA A 275 -7.19 2.48 -10.13
C ALA A 275 -8.33 1.50 -10.45
N ALA A 276 -8.28 0.75 -11.55
CA ALA A 276 -9.43 0.02 -12.09
C ALA A 276 -10.06 -0.95 -11.07
N ARG A 277 -9.24 -1.82 -10.48
CA ARG A 277 -9.66 -2.86 -9.53
C ARG A 277 -10.03 -2.32 -8.15
N TYR A 278 -9.68 -1.07 -7.86
CA TYR A 278 -10.06 -0.38 -6.63
C TYR A 278 -11.44 0.27 -6.68
N HIS A 279 -12.11 0.24 -7.84
CA HIS A 279 -13.41 0.88 -8.02
C HIS A 279 -14.46 0.29 -7.04
N PRO A 280 -15.13 1.11 -6.19
CA PRO A 280 -16.01 0.61 -5.13
C PRO A 280 -17.21 -0.23 -5.59
N SER A 281 -17.58 -0.17 -6.88
CA SER A 281 -18.60 -1.08 -7.42
C SER A 281 -18.14 -2.54 -7.50
N LEU A 282 -16.84 -2.80 -7.36
CA LEU A 282 -16.27 -4.15 -7.36
C LEU A 282 -16.23 -4.76 -5.96
N ASP A 283 -16.66 -4.04 -4.92
CA ASP A 283 -16.52 -4.50 -3.53
C ASP A 283 -17.23 -5.84 -3.29
N ASP A 284 -18.46 -6.00 -3.81
CA ASP A 284 -19.19 -7.27 -3.74
C ASP A 284 -18.50 -8.39 -4.53
N TYR A 285 -17.96 -8.08 -5.72
CA TYR A 285 -17.23 -9.05 -6.55
C TYR A 285 -15.94 -9.51 -5.88
N ALA A 286 -15.22 -8.58 -5.26
CA ALA A 286 -13.96 -8.80 -4.57
C ALA A 286 -14.13 -9.32 -3.14
N ALA A 287 -15.37 -9.59 -2.70
CA ALA A 287 -15.70 -10.01 -1.33
C ALA A 287 -15.10 -9.09 -0.26
N ILE A 288 -15.16 -7.77 -0.49
CA ILE A 288 -14.63 -6.79 0.45
C ILE A 288 -15.57 -6.65 1.66
N ASP A 289 -15.06 -6.98 2.83
CA ASP A 289 -15.68 -6.66 4.12
C ASP A 289 -15.34 -5.21 4.50
N LEU A 290 -16.30 -4.30 4.27
CA LEU A 290 -16.14 -2.88 4.58
C LEU A 290 -16.04 -2.60 6.08
N GLU A 291 -16.65 -3.43 6.93
CA GLU A 291 -16.62 -3.27 8.39
C GLU A 291 -15.22 -3.59 8.94
N HIS A 292 -14.53 -4.55 8.32
CA HIS A 292 -13.22 -5.04 8.75
C HIS A 292 -12.05 -4.65 7.82
N MET A 293 -12.18 -3.55 7.08
CA MET A 293 -11.03 -2.87 6.49
C MET A 293 -10.08 -2.33 7.58
N TRP A 294 -8.84 -1.97 7.23
CA TRP A 294 -7.97 -1.28 8.19
C TRP A 294 -8.64 0.00 8.71
N PRO A 295 -8.65 0.27 10.02
CA PRO A 295 -7.94 -0.43 11.10
C PRO A 295 -8.70 -1.57 11.79
N ALA A 296 -9.99 -1.73 11.48
CA ALA A 296 -10.88 -2.73 12.08
C ALA A 296 -10.53 -4.17 11.67
N SER A 297 -9.68 -4.36 10.65
CA SER A 297 -9.07 -5.65 10.29
C SER A 297 -8.37 -6.37 11.44
N HIS A 298 -7.95 -5.64 12.49
CA HIS A 298 -7.37 -6.17 13.72
C HIS A 298 -8.39 -6.44 14.84
N CYS A 299 -9.70 -6.42 14.55
CA CYS A 299 -10.73 -6.88 15.49
C CYS A 299 -10.49 -8.34 15.88
N LYS A 300 -10.37 -8.63 17.18
CA LYS A 300 -10.08 -10.01 17.61
C LYS A 300 -11.18 -11.00 17.23
N SER A 301 -12.46 -10.63 17.42
CA SER A 301 -13.58 -11.52 17.08
C SER A 301 -13.61 -11.84 15.59
N TYR A 302 -13.46 -10.82 14.74
CA TYR A 302 -13.37 -11.01 13.29
C TYR A 302 -12.27 -11.98 12.90
N VAL A 303 -11.05 -11.80 13.43
CA VAL A 303 -9.92 -12.69 13.12
C VAL A 303 -10.20 -14.12 13.60
N ASP A 304 -10.75 -14.27 14.81
CA ASP A 304 -11.10 -15.57 15.37
C ASP A 304 -12.20 -16.26 14.52
N ASP A 305 -13.21 -15.52 14.05
CA ASP A 305 -14.31 -16.03 13.22
C ASP A 305 -13.82 -16.47 11.84
N VAL A 306 -12.98 -15.66 11.18
CA VAL A 306 -12.36 -16.03 9.90
C VAL A 306 -11.49 -17.28 10.04
N CYS A 307 -10.74 -17.40 11.14
CA CYS A 307 -9.95 -18.60 11.41
C CYS A 307 -10.84 -19.81 11.73
N ALA A 308 -11.92 -19.63 12.50
CA ALA A 308 -12.84 -20.69 12.88
C ALA A 308 -13.61 -21.27 11.67
N ALA A 309 -13.95 -20.43 10.69
CA ALA A 309 -14.54 -20.86 9.42
C ALA A 309 -13.65 -21.89 8.68
N GLU A 310 -12.34 -21.83 8.91
CA GLU A 310 -11.32 -22.72 8.36
C GLU A 310 -10.90 -23.85 9.31
N GLY A 311 -11.70 -24.10 10.37
CA GLY A 311 -11.48 -25.16 11.35
C GLY A 311 -10.36 -24.88 12.35
N LEU A 312 -9.84 -23.64 12.42
CA LEU A 312 -8.80 -23.26 13.36
C LEU A 312 -9.39 -22.84 14.69
N GLN A 313 -8.73 -23.22 15.78
CA GLN A 313 -9.13 -22.79 17.12
C GLN A 313 -8.65 -21.36 17.40
N PRO A 314 -9.48 -20.50 18.04
CA PRO A 314 -9.08 -19.17 18.48
C PRO A 314 -7.86 -19.23 19.41
N ASN A 315 -6.97 -18.26 19.29
CA ASN A 315 -5.90 -18.12 20.29
C ASN A 315 -6.48 -17.42 21.53
N VAL A 316 -6.65 -18.19 22.61
CA VAL A 316 -7.27 -17.74 23.88
C VAL A 316 -6.33 -16.85 24.70
N LYS A 317 -5.11 -16.56 24.23
CA LYS A 317 -4.22 -15.59 24.89
C LYS A 317 -4.78 -14.16 24.76
N ALA A 318 -5.71 -13.82 25.63
CA ALA A 318 -6.10 -12.45 25.90
C ALA A 318 -4.89 -11.74 26.51
N ASN A 319 -4.39 -10.70 25.85
CA ASN A 319 -3.43 -9.80 26.50
C ASN A 319 -4.24 -8.76 27.30
N PRO A 320 -4.18 -8.76 28.65
CA PRO A 320 -4.92 -7.80 29.44
C PRO A 320 -4.45 -6.37 29.15
N ARG A 321 -5.41 -5.44 29.03
CA ARG A 321 -5.17 -4.00 28.92
C ARG A 321 -4.31 -3.52 30.09
N THR A 322 -3.03 -3.24 29.83
CA THR A 322 -2.10 -2.71 30.83
C THR A 322 -1.24 -1.59 30.25
N THR A 323 -1.81 -0.75 29.36
CA THR A 323 -1.15 0.47 28.91
C THR A 323 -1.88 1.69 29.45
N SER A 324 -1.19 2.48 30.27
CA SER A 324 -1.62 3.84 30.61
C SER A 324 -1.28 4.78 29.46
N GLY A 325 -2.28 5.17 28.66
CA GLY A 325 -2.11 6.10 27.54
C GLY A 325 -2.96 5.76 26.31
N PRO A 326 -2.99 6.64 25.28
CA PRO A 326 -3.70 6.36 24.04
C PRO A 326 -3.07 5.16 23.31
N VAL A 327 -3.92 4.24 22.86
CA VAL A 327 -3.54 3.09 22.03
C VAL A 327 -3.83 3.46 20.58
N PRO A 328 -2.81 3.76 19.74
CA PRO A 328 -3.02 4.34 18.41
C PRO A 328 -3.98 3.54 17.52
N LEU A 329 -3.84 2.22 17.51
CA LEU A 329 -4.71 1.35 16.72
C LEU A 329 -6.16 1.35 17.22
N LEU A 330 -6.36 1.39 18.55
CA LEU A 330 -7.70 1.46 19.13
C LEU A 330 -8.38 2.79 18.80
N SER A 331 -7.65 3.90 18.94
CA SER A 331 -8.16 5.23 18.56
C SER A 331 -8.56 5.30 17.09
N ALA A 332 -7.79 4.62 16.21
CA ALA A 332 -8.13 4.50 14.79
C ALA A 332 -9.45 3.74 14.58
N VAL A 333 -9.62 2.58 15.22
CA VAL A 333 -10.84 1.76 15.15
C VAL A 333 -12.07 2.55 15.64
N GLU A 334 -11.96 3.22 16.78
CA GLU A 334 -13.06 3.98 17.36
C GLU A 334 -13.56 5.09 16.44
N ILE A 335 -12.66 5.80 15.74
CA ILE A 335 -13.03 6.85 14.80
C ILE A 335 -13.68 6.29 13.54
N VAL A 336 -13.12 5.22 12.96
CA VAL A 336 -13.69 4.61 11.74
C VAL A 336 -15.08 4.03 12.01
N LYS A 337 -15.28 3.38 13.16
CA LYS A 337 -16.60 2.86 13.56
C LYS A 337 -17.66 3.96 13.66
N ARG A 338 -17.30 5.16 14.11
CA ARG A 338 -18.23 6.31 14.19
C ARG A 338 -18.63 6.86 12.82
N LEU A 339 -17.76 6.72 11.81
CA LEU A 339 -18.06 7.16 10.45
C LEU A 339 -19.04 6.24 9.73
N GLY A 340 -18.98 4.93 10.02
CA GLY A 340 -19.79 3.92 9.34
C GLY A 340 -19.40 3.71 7.87
N GLU A 341 -20.23 2.95 7.15
CA GLU A 341 -19.95 2.60 5.76
C GLU A 341 -20.12 3.77 4.78
N PRO A 342 -19.29 3.84 3.71
CA PRO A 342 -19.36 4.90 2.71
C PRO A 342 -20.61 4.75 1.82
N SER A 343 -21.66 5.48 2.19
CA SER A 343 -22.96 5.43 1.49
C SER A 343 -23.11 6.46 0.36
N THR A 344 -22.45 7.62 0.46
CA THR A 344 -22.56 8.69 -0.54
C THR A 344 -21.58 8.52 -1.72
N ALA A 345 -21.90 9.13 -2.87
CA ALA A 345 -21.00 9.12 -4.03
C ALA A 345 -19.63 9.75 -3.71
N GLU A 346 -19.59 10.78 -2.88
CA GLU A 346 -18.35 11.42 -2.42
C GLU A 346 -17.55 10.50 -1.48
N ALA A 347 -18.21 9.84 -0.53
CA ALA A 347 -17.56 8.88 0.36
C ALA A 347 -16.96 7.72 -0.43
N LYS A 348 -17.67 7.21 -1.45
CA LYS A 348 -17.17 6.17 -2.37
C LYS A 348 -15.97 6.65 -3.19
N ARG A 349 -15.97 7.89 -3.69
CA ARG A 349 -14.80 8.47 -4.36
C ARG A 349 -13.59 8.55 -3.41
N GLY A 350 -13.83 8.98 -2.17
CA GLY A 350 -12.78 9.03 -1.15
C GLY A 350 -12.24 7.66 -0.77
N LEU A 351 -13.11 6.65 -0.65
CA LEU A 351 -12.72 5.25 -0.46
C LEU A 351 -11.83 4.77 -1.62
N TRP A 352 -12.25 5.01 -2.87
CA TRP A 352 -11.49 4.64 -4.06
C TRP A 352 -10.10 5.30 -4.07
N PHE A 353 -10.05 6.61 -3.85
CA PHE A 353 -8.80 7.37 -3.73
C PHE A 353 -7.89 6.81 -2.63
N SER A 354 -8.44 6.48 -1.46
CA SER A 354 -7.63 5.98 -0.34
C SER A 354 -6.95 4.64 -0.63
N ARG A 355 -7.62 3.75 -1.37
CA ARG A 355 -7.05 2.48 -1.83
C ARG A 355 -5.90 2.73 -2.81
N LEU A 356 -6.12 3.57 -3.82
CA LEU A 356 -5.09 3.97 -4.78
C LEU A 356 -3.89 4.62 -4.09
N ALA A 357 -4.11 5.56 -3.18
CA ALA A 357 -3.08 6.29 -2.46
C ALA A 357 -2.16 5.36 -1.65
N ARG A 358 -2.71 4.32 -1.00
CA ARG A 358 -1.94 3.30 -0.29
C ARG A 358 -1.03 2.54 -1.24
N THR A 359 -1.57 2.07 -2.38
CA THR A 359 -0.79 1.31 -3.37
C THR A 359 0.30 2.17 -4.01
N VAL A 360 0.02 3.45 -4.27
CA VAL A 360 1.05 4.39 -4.77
C VAL A 360 2.24 4.47 -3.83
N VAL A 361 2.01 4.62 -2.51
CA VAL A 361 3.13 4.69 -1.56
C VAL A 361 3.80 3.34 -1.35
N HIS A 362 3.09 2.21 -1.53
CA HIS A 362 3.67 0.87 -1.55
C HIS A 362 4.67 0.72 -2.71
N GLU A 363 4.24 0.99 -3.95
CA GLU A 363 5.10 0.83 -5.12
C GLU A 363 6.29 1.79 -5.11
N LEU A 364 6.10 3.02 -4.65
CA LEU A 364 7.23 3.93 -4.43
C LEU A 364 8.20 3.39 -3.38
N GLY A 365 7.73 2.63 -2.39
CA GLY A 365 8.56 1.96 -1.39
C GLY A 365 9.54 0.98 -2.03
N HIS A 366 9.11 0.23 -3.03
CA HIS A 366 10.00 -0.61 -3.84
C HIS A 366 11.06 0.21 -4.60
N CYS A 367 10.76 1.43 -5.04
CA CYS A 367 11.76 2.36 -5.59
C CYS A 367 12.77 2.88 -4.53
N PHE A 368 12.46 2.79 -3.24
CA PHE A 368 13.43 2.93 -2.14
C PHE A 368 14.21 1.65 -1.85
N GLY A 369 13.98 0.58 -2.61
CA GLY A 369 14.58 -0.73 -2.45
C GLY A 369 14.00 -1.54 -1.30
N LEU A 370 12.80 -1.20 -0.83
CA LEU A 370 12.12 -2.02 0.19
C LEU A 370 11.54 -3.26 -0.47
N ASP A 371 11.77 -4.43 0.11
CA ASP A 371 11.01 -5.64 -0.21
C ASP A 371 9.70 -5.68 0.57
N HIS A 372 8.86 -6.68 0.29
CA HIS A 372 7.69 -6.94 1.12
C HIS A 372 8.06 -7.16 2.60
N CYS A 373 7.23 -6.62 3.49
CA CYS A 373 7.48 -6.62 4.93
C CYS A 373 6.82 -7.81 5.61
N VAL A 374 7.56 -8.49 6.49
CA VAL A 374 7.08 -9.63 7.29
C VAL A 374 7.15 -9.36 8.81
N TYR A 375 7.64 -8.19 9.22
CA TYR A 375 7.93 -7.92 10.63
C TYR A 375 6.68 -7.54 11.44
N TYR A 376 5.83 -6.71 10.84
CA TYR A 376 4.67 -6.05 11.44
C TYR A 376 3.63 -5.80 10.35
N ALA A 377 2.40 -5.47 10.77
CA ALA A 377 1.44 -4.80 9.91
C ALA A 377 2.13 -3.61 9.21
N CYS A 378 2.11 -3.54 7.89
CA CYS A 378 2.84 -2.51 7.15
C CYS A 378 2.25 -2.31 5.76
N VAL A 379 2.27 -1.06 5.28
CA VAL A 379 1.89 -0.76 3.89
C VAL A 379 2.73 -1.52 2.86
N MET A 380 3.93 -1.97 3.23
CA MET A 380 4.82 -2.77 2.38
C MET A 380 4.56 -4.27 2.50
N GLN A 381 3.46 -4.73 3.10
CA GLN A 381 3.11 -6.15 2.99
C GLN A 381 2.65 -6.47 1.57
N SER A 382 3.03 -7.65 1.10
CA SER A 382 2.48 -8.21 -0.13
C SER A 382 1.00 -8.53 0.07
N THR A 383 0.23 -8.48 -1.01
CA THR A 383 -1.20 -8.79 -0.99
C THR A 383 -1.53 -9.67 -2.21
N SER A 384 -2.31 -10.71 -1.98
CA SER A 384 -2.70 -11.70 -2.99
C SER A 384 -4.07 -11.40 -3.61
N CYS A 385 -4.89 -10.62 -2.92
CA CYS A 385 -6.23 -10.27 -3.37
C CYS A 385 -6.72 -8.93 -2.80
N MET A 386 -7.79 -8.41 -3.38
CA MET A 386 -8.38 -7.12 -2.99
C MET A 386 -8.91 -7.12 -1.54
N ALA A 387 -9.47 -8.24 -1.07
CA ALA A 387 -9.96 -8.38 0.31
C ALA A 387 -8.81 -8.39 1.34
N GLU A 388 -7.61 -8.84 0.95
CA GLU A 388 -6.40 -8.68 1.76
C GLU A 388 -5.86 -7.26 1.70
N ASP A 389 -5.83 -6.66 0.52
CA ASP A 389 -5.24 -5.33 0.32
C ASP A 389 -5.91 -4.24 1.16
N VAL A 390 -7.24 -4.25 1.26
CA VAL A 390 -7.97 -3.27 2.09
C VAL A 390 -7.76 -3.42 3.60
N ARG A 391 -7.20 -4.55 4.06
CA ARG A 391 -6.85 -4.79 5.47
C ARG A 391 -5.48 -4.23 5.85
N GLN A 392 -4.65 -3.86 4.85
CA GLN A 392 -3.29 -3.35 5.09
C GLN A 392 -3.29 -1.90 5.60
N PRO A 393 -2.38 -1.56 6.53
CA PRO A 393 -2.31 -0.22 7.10
C PRO A 393 -1.70 0.80 6.12
N PRO A 394 -2.00 2.10 6.29
CA PRO A 394 -1.43 3.19 5.49
C PRO A 394 -0.08 3.72 6.02
N TYR A 395 0.64 2.93 6.84
CA TYR A 395 1.89 3.33 7.48
C TYR A 395 3.05 2.39 7.19
N LEU A 396 4.28 2.91 7.31
CA LEU A 396 5.49 2.11 7.39
C LEU A 396 5.68 1.62 8.83
N CYS A 397 5.87 0.33 9.02
CA CYS A 397 6.29 -0.20 10.31
C CYS A 397 7.69 0.32 10.71
N PRO A 398 8.14 0.13 11.96
CA PRO A 398 9.42 0.66 12.44
C PRO A 398 10.64 0.20 11.62
N VAL A 399 10.61 -1.00 11.05
CA VAL A 399 11.69 -1.51 10.20
C VAL A 399 11.73 -0.77 8.87
N CYS A 400 10.60 -0.65 8.17
CA CYS A 400 10.52 0.05 6.89
C CYS A 400 10.70 1.56 7.03
N LEU A 401 10.20 2.14 8.12
CA LEU A 401 10.39 3.57 8.44
C LEU A 401 11.86 3.88 8.72
N SER A 402 12.60 2.98 9.37
CA SER A 402 14.05 3.15 9.58
C SER A 402 14.84 3.22 8.27
N LYS A 403 14.41 2.45 7.24
CA LYS A 403 14.99 2.49 5.89
C LYS A 403 14.69 3.82 5.20
N VAL A 404 13.41 4.19 5.12
CA VAL A 404 12.97 5.42 4.41
C VAL A 404 13.52 6.69 5.09
N SER A 405 13.44 6.77 6.42
CA SER A 405 14.04 7.89 7.17
C SER A 405 15.56 7.97 6.96
N HIS A 406 16.26 6.84 6.87
CA HIS A 406 17.69 6.87 6.54
C HIS A 406 17.96 7.39 5.13
N ALA A 407 17.21 6.92 4.12
CA ALA A 407 17.38 7.39 2.74
C ALA A 407 17.17 8.91 2.61
N ILE A 408 16.11 9.43 3.24
CA ILE A 408 15.77 10.85 3.11
C ILE A 408 16.66 11.72 3.99
N THR A 409 16.80 11.36 5.26
CA THR A 409 17.46 12.22 6.25
C THR A 409 18.98 12.10 6.19
N CYS A 410 19.52 10.88 6.08
CA CYS A 410 20.97 10.68 6.06
C CYS A 410 21.54 10.75 4.65
N GLU A 411 20.98 10.02 3.69
CA GLU A 411 21.57 9.91 2.34
C GLU A 411 21.29 11.17 1.49
N LEU A 412 20.05 11.69 1.52
CA LEU A 412 19.68 12.89 0.75
C LEU A 412 20.02 14.20 1.48
N GLN A 413 19.64 14.34 2.76
CA GLN A 413 19.79 15.59 3.50
C GLN A 413 21.12 15.70 4.29
N GLY A 414 21.89 14.61 4.41
CA GLY A 414 23.19 14.63 5.10
C GLY A 414 23.11 14.80 6.63
N ARG A 415 21.97 14.49 7.25
CA ARG A 415 21.78 14.56 8.71
C ARG A 415 22.15 13.23 9.40
N ASP A 416 22.29 13.28 10.73
CA ASP A 416 22.64 12.14 11.58
C ASP A 416 21.40 11.40 12.12
N GLU A 417 21.61 10.54 13.13
CA GLU A 417 20.53 9.77 13.78
C GLU A 417 19.53 10.68 14.51
N ALA A 418 19.99 11.74 15.19
CA ALA A 418 19.11 12.72 15.85
C ALA A 418 18.23 13.45 14.81
N GLY A 419 18.79 13.70 13.63
CA GLY A 419 18.04 14.18 12.48
C GLY A 419 16.86 13.27 12.09
N LYS A 420 17.01 11.94 12.20
CA LYS A 420 15.95 10.99 11.86
C LYS A 420 14.79 10.98 12.86
N GLU A 421 15.08 11.10 14.16
CA GLU A 421 14.03 11.15 15.18
C GLU A 421 13.14 12.38 14.96
N LYS A 422 13.77 13.54 14.75
CA LYS A 422 13.06 14.78 14.38
C LYS A 422 12.26 14.62 13.08
N TYR A 423 12.87 13.99 12.07
CA TYR A 423 12.21 13.72 10.80
C TYR A 423 10.93 12.88 10.94
N VAL A 424 10.95 11.85 11.79
CA VAL A 424 9.77 10.99 12.01
C VAL A 424 8.60 11.80 12.58
N ILE A 425 8.87 12.69 13.54
CA ILE A 425 7.85 13.58 14.13
C ILE A 425 7.32 14.56 13.06
N GLU A 426 8.21 15.25 12.33
CA GLU A 426 7.83 16.19 11.26
C GLU A 426 6.98 15.51 10.17
N ARG A 427 7.37 14.29 9.78
CA ARG A 427 6.63 13.45 8.83
C ARG A 427 5.24 13.11 9.34
N TYR A 428 5.11 12.68 10.60
CA TYR A 428 3.80 12.35 11.17
C TYR A 428 2.88 13.56 11.28
N ILE A 429 3.41 14.73 11.66
CA ILE A 429 2.65 15.99 11.64
C ILE A 429 2.18 16.33 10.22
N SER A 430 3.04 16.15 9.21
CA SER A 430 2.68 16.38 7.81
C SER A 430 1.57 15.44 7.34
N LEU A 431 1.62 14.16 7.73
CA LEU A 431 0.59 13.17 7.41
C LEU A 431 -0.71 13.42 8.15
N GLU A 432 -0.67 13.85 9.40
CA GLU A 432 -1.85 14.18 10.19
C GLU A 432 -2.62 15.31 9.51
N LYS A 433 -1.93 16.38 9.09
CA LYS A 433 -2.54 17.50 8.35
C LYS A 433 -3.23 17.04 7.06
N PHE A 434 -2.60 16.13 6.32
CA PHE A 434 -3.23 15.54 5.13
C PHE A 434 -4.47 14.71 5.52
N CYS A 435 -4.38 13.89 6.57
CA CYS A 435 -5.49 13.07 7.02
C CYS A 435 -6.69 13.92 7.48
N ASP A 436 -6.45 15.07 8.10
CA ASP A 436 -7.51 15.99 8.54
C ASP A 436 -8.28 16.61 7.36
N SER A 437 -7.67 16.78 6.18
CA SER A 437 -8.36 17.23 4.97
C SER A 437 -9.22 16.12 4.33
N TRP A 438 -9.01 14.87 4.72
CA TRP A 438 -9.71 13.67 4.24
C TRP A 438 -10.42 12.89 5.35
N LYS A 439 -10.72 13.53 6.50
CA LYS A 439 -11.28 12.89 7.70
C LYS A 439 -12.66 12.25 7.54
N GLN A 440 -13.35 12.53 6.43
CA GLN A 440 -14.59 11.88 6.04
C GLN A 440 -14.38 10.48 5.44
N VAL A 441 -13.14 10.12 5.10
CA VAL A 441 -12.78 8.82 4.52
C VAL A 441 -12.20 7.93 5.61
N GLY A 442 -12.75 6.74 5.78
CA GLY A 442 -12.39 5.81 6.87
C GLY A 442 -10.87 5.60 7.03
N LEU A 443 -10.16 5.29 5.95
CA LEU A 443 -8.70 5.08 5.99
C LEU A 443 -7.95 6.30 6.58
N PHE A 444 -8.23 7.50 6.08
CA PHE A 444 -7.54 8.72 6.51
C PHE A 444 -8.00 9.20 7.90
N ALA A 445 -9.28 9.03 8.23
CA ALA A 445 -9.77 9.32 9.58
C ALA A 445 -9.11 8.43 10.64
N GLY A 446 -9.05 7.11 10.36
CA GLY A 446 -8.36 6.14 11.19
C GLY A 446 -6.86 6.45 11.27
N TYR A 447 -6.23 6.80 10.16
CA TYR A 447 -4.80 7.13 10.15
C TYR A 447 -4.48 8.41 10.91
N GLY A 448 -5.29 9.47 10.77
CA GLY A 448 -5.14 10.69 11.57
C GLY A 448 -5.25 10.43 13.07
N ALA A 449 -6.20 9.60 13.49
CA ALA A 449 -6.32 9.20 14.90
C ALA A 449 -5.12 8.36 15.37
N TRP A 450 -4.65 7.41 14.55
CA TRP A 450 -3.44 6.64 14.82
C TRP A 450 -2.20 7.55 14.94
N LEU A 451 -2.05 8.52 14.04
CA LEU A 451 -0.93 9.47 14.03
C LEU A 451 -0.89 10.32 15.29
N ARG A 452 -2.03 10.87 15.72
CA ARG A 452 -2.15 11.62 16.97
C ARG A 452 -1.74 10.77 18.19
N GLY A 453 -2.27 9.55 18.27
CA GLY A 453 -1.88 8.62 19.33
C GLY A 453 -0.38 8.31 19.31
N ARG A 454 0.20 8.11 18.12
CA ARG A 454 1.63 7.81 17.97
C ARG A 454 2.53 9.01 18.29
N LEU A 455 2.12 10.22 17.93
CA LEU A 455 2.82 11.46 18.29
C LEU A 455 2.85 11.63 19.81
N SER A 456 1.74 11.43 20.50
CA SER A 456 1.71 11.48 21.98
C SER A 456 2.66 10.47 22.63
N GLN A 457 2.82 9.27 22.05
CA GLN A 457 3.79 8.26 22.53
C GLN A 457 5.26 8.61 22.26
N LEU A 458 5.53 9.52 21.32
CA LEU A 458 6.87 9.98 21.00
C LEU A 458 7.28 11.23 21.79
N GLU A 459 6.29 11.97 22.30
CA GLU A 459 6.46 13.17 23.13
C GLU A 459 6.49 12.88 24.64
N SER A 460 5.97 11.72 25.05
CA SER A 460 6.02 11.17 26.42
C SER A 460 7.38 10.56 26.73
#